data_AF-A0A9Q1CUJ4-F1
#
_entry.id   AF-A0A9Q1CUJ4-F1
#
_cell.length_a   1.000
_cell.length_b   1.000
_cell.length_c   1.000
_cell.angle_alpha   90.00
_cell.angle_beta   90.00
_cell.angle_gamma   90.00
#
_symmetry.space_group_name_H-M   'P 1'
#
loop_
_entity.id
_entity.type
_entity.pdbx_description
1 polymer ?
#
loop_
_entity_poly.entity_id
_entity_poly.type
_entity_poly.pdbx_seq_one_letter_code
_entity_poly.pdbx_strand_id
1 'polypeptide(L)'
;MIGIMFPCTIISLSFVLYYIMKARYKYKTGSTWTSECVYIYTKKLRSSLWTSVIILLFVTYPSISTTVFQLYPRACKTFCLDMNNTICKKRLRSDYDIECTHLEIYHVIAYLSTAVYVIGFPVALFLLLKTKVKFSPFHGTPGPLYAINEGTGGNLPNPVDDSFIQRSYPVWMEFLCENYKPQFWYWEIVELVRKITQTVLLTLLGWDNAITVVLTIAISVLFLMLHARYRPMKSTIEQLLQMFSLTAILANLFVAMMDIPDEQDDRMTVALIILNVSVLAIVVGKLFSLDNFFSTDCLSINH
;
A
#
# COMPACT_ATOMS: atom_id res chain seq x y z
N MET A 1 -0.08 -8.26 -19.87
CA MET A 1 -0.78 -7.02 -20.30
C MET A 1 -1.80 -6.49 -19.28
N ILE A 2 -2.66 -7.35 -18.71
CA ILE A 2 -3.76 -6.94 -17.81
C ILE A 2 -3.28 -6.10 -16.61
N GLY A 3 -2.12 -6.44 -16.02
CA GLY A 3 -1.58 -5.71 -14.87
C GLY A 3 -1.17 -4.26 -15.15
N ILE A 4 -0.66 -3.94 -16.35
CA ILE A 4 -0.18 -2.58 -16.67
C ILE A 4 -1.34 -1.62 -16.97
N MET A 5 -2.43 -2.12 -17.55
CA MET A 5 -3.61 -1.31 -17.84
C MET A 5 -4.45 -1.02 -16.60
N PHE A 6 -4.22 -1.75 -15.51
CA PHE A 6 -5.04 -1.71 -14.30
C PHE A 6 -5.11 -0.33 -13.61
N PRO A 7 -4.03 0.45 -13.47
CA PRO A 7 -4.12 1.82 -12.94
C PRO A 7 -5.01 2.72 -13.81
N CYS A 8 -4.87 2.60 -15.13
CA CYS A 8 -5.65 3.38 -16.09
C CYS A 8 -7.14 3.01 -16.03
N THR A 9 -7.48 1.71 -15.86
CA THR A 9 -8.86 1.27 -15.72
C THR A 9 -9.49 1.72 -14.41
N ILE A 10 -8.76 1.72 -13.29
CA ILE A 10 -9.26 2.26 -12.01
C ILE A 10 -9.62 3.74 -12.16
N ILE A 11 -8.72 4.53 -12.76
CA ILE A 11 -8.91 5.97 -12.93
C ILE A 11 -10.09 6.25 -13.87
N SER A 12 -10.15 5.55 -15.02
CA SER A 12 -11.23 5.76 -15.99
C SER A 12 -12.59 5.33 -15.45
N LEU A 13 -12.68 4.18 -14.78
CA LEU A 13 -13.91 3.72 -14.15
C LEU A 13 -14.39 4.72 -13.09
N SER A 14 -13.49 5.24 -12.26
CA SER A 14 -13.83 6.22 -11.23
C SER A 14 -14.33 7.54 -11.83
N PHE A 15 -13.73 7.97 -12.95
CA PHE A 15 -14.21 9.12 -13.71
C PHE A 15 -15.62 8.87 -14.28
N VAL A 16 -15.84 7.73 -14.93
CA VAL A 16 -17.16 7.36 -15.46
C VAL A 16 -18.21 7.30 -14.36
N LEU A 17 -17.90 6.67 -13.22
CA LEU A 17 -18.78 6.63 -12.05
C LEU A 17 -19.11 8.03 -11.53
N TYR A 18 -18.12 8.93 -11.46
CA TYR A 18 -18.36 10.33 -11.09
C TYR A 18 -19.40 11.01 -11.99
N TYR A 19 -19.27 10.88 -13.32
CA TYR A 19 -20.22 11.50 -14.26
C TYR A 19 -21.60 10.84 -14.20
N ILE A 20 -21.68 9.52 -14.08
CA ILE A 20 -22.96 8.80 -13.96
C ILE A 20 -23.68 9.24 -12.68
N MET A 21 -22.99 9.26 -11.54
CA MET A 21 -23.59 9.67 -10.27
C MET A 21 -23.99 11.15 -10.27
N LYS A 22 -23.15 12.01 -10.85
CA LYS A 22 -23.48 13.43 -11.03
C LYS A 22 -24.72 13.64 -11.91
N ALA A 23 -24.83 12.90 -13.02
CA ALA A 23 -25.97 12.96 -13.92
C ALA A 23 -27.24 12.40 -13.27
N ARG A 24 -27.14 11.25 -12.59
CA ARG A 24 -28.25 10.65 -11.83
C ARG A 24 -28.76 11.57 -10.73
N TYR A 25 -27.86 12.23 -10.00
CA TYR A 25 -28.24 13.19 -8.98
C TYR A 25 -28.93 14.41 -9.61
N LYS A 26 -28.40 14.96 -10.72
CA LYS A 26 -29.05 16.07 -11.44
C LYS A 26 -30.43 15.69 -12.00
N TYR A 27 -30.60 14.46 -12.49
CA TYR A 27 -31.87 13.97 -13.02
C TYR A 27 -32.91 13.72 -11.92
N LYS A 28 -32.52 13.05 -10.82
CA LYS A 28 -33.41 12.73 -9.70
C LYS A 28 -33.90 14.00 -8.97
N THR A 29 -33.10 15.04 -8.97
CA THR A 29 -33.34 16.27 -8.20
C THR A 29 -33.87 17.43 -9.07
N GLY A 30 -34.68 17.15 -10.09
CA GLY A 30 -35.14 18.15 -11.08
C GLY A 30 -35.64 19.48 -10.49
N SER A 31 -35.43 20.58 -11.21
CA SER A 31 -35.92 21.98 -11.05
C SER A 31 -35.79 22.72 -9.70
N THR A 32 -35.83 22.05 -8.55
CA THR A 32 -36.17 22.68 -7.25
C THR A 32 -35.02 22.78 -6.25
N TRP A 33 -33.76 23.03 -6.64
CA TRP A 33 -32.68 23.28 -5.65
C TRP A 33 -31.61 24.31 -6.05
N THR A 34 -31.12 25.00 -5.02
CA THR A 34 -30.03 25.99 -5.02
C THR A 34 -28.68 25.39 -5.44
N SER A 35 -27.85 26.20 -6.11
CA SER A 35 -26.50 25.84 -6.57
C SER A 35 -25.58 25.24 -5.50
N GLU A 36 -25.86 25.53 -4.22
CA GLU A 36 -25.06 25.16 -3.06
C GLU A 36 -25.16 23.68 -2.68
N CYS A 37 -26.36 23.08 -2.66
CA CYS A 37 -26.54 21.66 -2.33
C CYS A 37 -25.87 20.75 -3.38
N VAL A 38 -25.99 21.10 -4.66
CA VAL A 38 -25.34 20.37 -5.77
C VAL A 38 -23.82 20.49 -5.67
N TYR A 39 -23.31 21.66 -5.28
CA TYR A 39 -21.88 21.86 -5.04
C TYR A 39 -21.36 20.99 -3.88
N ILE A 40 -22.06 20.96 -2.74
CA ILE A 40 -21.66 20.15 -1.58
C ILE A 40 -21.64 18.65 -1.92
N TYR A 41 -22.70 18.14 -2.55
CA TYR A 41 -22.77 16.73 -2.96
C TYR A 41 -21.65 16.36 -3.95
N THR A 42 -21.46 17.16 -5.00
CA THR A 42 -20.43 16.88 -6.02
C THR A 42 -19.01 16.97 -5.46
N LYS A 43 -18.75 17.88 -4.52
CA LYS A 43 -17.48 17.99 -3.80
C LYS A 43 -17.23 16.75 -2.92
N LYS A 44 -18.22 16.31 -2.14
CA LYS A 44 -18.13 15.11 -1.29
C LYS A 44 -17.93 13.84 -2.13
N LEU A 45 -18.72 13.67 -3.19
CA LEU A 45 -18.62 12.56 -4.14
C LEU A 45 -17.22 12.50 -4.78
N ARG A 46 -16.73 13.65 -5.27
CA ARG A 46 -15.38 13.75 -5.84
C ARG A 46 -14.34 13.33 -4.80
N SER A 47 -14.38 13.88 -3.59
CA SER A 47 -13.40 13.56 -2.53
C SER A 47 -13.39 12.07 -2.16
N SER A 48 -14.58 11.45 -2.08
CA SER A 48 -14.71 10.01 -1.80
C SER A 48 -14.12 9.16 -2.92
N LEU A 49 -14.48 9.43 -4.18
CA LEU A 49 -13.93 8.70 -5.34
C LEU A 49 -12.41 8.85 -5.46
N TRP A 50 -11.87 10.05 -5.26
CA TRP A 50 -10.41 10.26 -5.25
C TRP A 50 -9.72 9.48 -4.13
N THR A 51 -10.34 9.39 -2.96
CA THR A 51 -9.84 8.57 -1.85
C THR A 51 -9.80 7.10 -2.24
N SER A 52 -10.90 6.56 -2.78
CA SER A 52 -10.97 5.16 -3.24
C SER A 52 -9.92 4.87 -4.32
N VAL A 53 -9.73 5.78 -5.29
CA VAL A 53 -8.71 5.63 -6.34
C VAL A 53 -7.32 5.52 -5.72
N ILE A 54 -6.95 6.44 -4.83
CA ILE A 54 -5.61 6.44 -4.20
C ILE A 54 -5.38 5.15 -3.42
N ILE A 55 -6.38 4.69 -2.64
CA ILE A 55 -6.28 3.45 -1.87
C ILE A 55 -6.14 2.24 -2.79
N LEU A 56 -6.94 2.14 -3.86
CA LEU A 56 -6.85 1.03 -4.81
C LEU A 56 -5.51 1.02 -5.55
N LEU A 57 -5.02 2.19 -5.98
CA LEU A 57 -3.70 2.32 -6.59
C LEU A 57 -2.60 1.93 -5.60
N PHE A 58 -2.74 2.26 -4.32
CA PHE A 58 -1.78 1.91 -3.29
C PHE A 58 -1.75 0.39 -3.02
N VAL A 59 -2.92 -0.23 -2.86
CA VAL A 59 -3.05 -1.67 -2.59
C VAL A 59 -2.53 -2.51 -3.77
N THR A 60 -2.78 -2.08 -5.00
CA THR A 60 -2.36 -2.83 -6.20
C THR A 60 -0.93 -2.55 -6.64
N TYR A 61 -0.28 -1.56 -6.03
CA TYR A 61 1.08 -1.13 -6.39
C TYR A 61 2.14 -2.23 -6.35
N PRO A 62 2.26 -3.06 -5.30
CA PRO A 62 3.29 -4.11 -5.27
C PRO A 62 3.13 -5.15 -6.39
N SER A 63 1.89 -5.56 -6.67
CA SER A 63 1.58 -6.56 -7.70
C SER A 63 1.87 -6.04 -9.10
N ILE A 64 1.42 -4.81 -9.40
CA ILE A 64 1.64 -4.19 -10.71
C ILE A 64 3.13 -3.91 -10.92
N SER A 65 3.83 -3.42 -9.90
CA SER A 65 5.27 -3.18 -10.00
C SER A 65 6.05 -4.46 -10.28
N THR A 66 5.69 -5.57 -9.63
CA THR A 66 6.28 -6.91 -9.91
C THR A 66 6.05 -7.30 -11.36
N THR A 67 4.82 -7.12 -11.87
CA THR A 67 4.47 -7.42 -13.27
C THR A 67 5.28 -6.56 -14.25
N VAL A 68 5.51 -5.28 -13.92
CA VAL A 68 6.32 -4.37 -14.74
C VAL A 68 7.78 -4.85 -14.78
N PHE A 69 8.35 -5.26 -13.65
CA PHE A 69 9.73 -5.74 -13.60
C PHE A 69 9.94 -7.07 -14.33
N GLN A 70 8.95 -7.96 -14.32
CA GLN A 70 9.01 -9.22 -15.07
C GLN A 70 9.14 -9.00 -16.59
N LEU A 71 8.74 -7.85 -17.11
CA LEU A 71 8.85 -7.52 -18.53
C LEU A 71 10.18 -6.87 -18.92
N TYR A 72 11.13 -6.69 -17.99
CA TYR A 72 12.42 -6.12 -18.34
C TYR A 72 13.31 -7.12 -19.09
N PRO A 73 14.21 -6.65 -19.98
CA PRO A 73 15.15 -7.52 -20.68
C PRO A 73 16.02 -8.38 -19.75
N ARG A 74 16.34 -7.87 -18.54
CA ARG A 74 17.12 -8.59 -17.53
C ARG A 74 16.36 -9.73 -16.85
N ALA A 75 15.02 -9.74 -16.94
CA ALA A 75 14.21 -10.86 -16.48
C ALA A 75 14.29 -12.07 -17.45
N CYS A 76 14.95 -11.95 -18.60
CA CYS A 76 15.16 -13.06 -19.52
C CYS A 76 16.40 -13.88 -19.16
N LYS A 77 16.25 -15.22 -19.15
CA LYS A 77 17.33 -16.18 -18.96
C LYS A 77 17.66 -16.86 -20.29
N THR A 78 18.95 -17.05 -20.56
CA THR A 78 19.42 -17.71 -21.78
C THR A 78 19.65 -19.19 -21.48
N PHE A 79 19.11 -20.05 -22.33
CA PHE A 79 19.31 -21.50 -22.30
C PHE A 79 19.93 -21.94 -23.61
N CYS A 80 21.03 -22.68 -23.56
CA CYS A 80 21.68 -23.24 -24.74
C CYS A 80 21.34 -24.73 -24.83
N LEU A 81 20.87 -25.16 -26.00
CA LEU A 81 20.36 -26.52 -26.24
C LEU A 81 21.44 -27.47 -26.78
N ASP A 82 22.63 -26.95 -27.05
CA ASP A 82 23.79 -27.65 -27.61
C ASP A 82 25.00 -27.48 -26.68
N MET A 83 25.82 -28.53 -26.52
CA MET A 83 27.09 -28.49 -25.80
C MET A 83 28.05 -27.42 -26.34
N ASN A 84 28.02 -27.14 -27.64
CA ASN A 84 28.86 -26.11 -28.25
C ASN A 84 28.27 -24.69 -28.09
N ASN A 85 27.15 -24.52 -27.36
CA ASN A 85 26.48 -23.23 -27.14
C ASN A 85 26.11 -22.47 -28.44
N THR A 86 25.88 -23.19 -29.54
CA THR A 86 25.58 -22.57 -30.84
C THR A 86 24.10 -22.20 -30.97
N ILE A 87 23.20 -23.00 -30.38
CA ILE A 87 21.75 -22.79 -30.39
C ILE A 87 21.31 -22.37 -29.00
N CYS A 88 21.15 -21.06 -28.78
CA CYS A 88 20.68 -20.50 -27.52
C CYS A 88 19.34 -19.77 -27.68
N LYS A 89 18.42 -20.00 -26.74
CA LYS A 89 17.11 -19.38 -26.67
C LYS A 89 16.99 -18.55 -25.40
N LYS A 90 16.45 -17.34 -25.51
CA LYS A 90 16.14 -16.46 -24.36
C LYS A 90 14.69 -16.64 -23.97
N ARG A 91 14.44 -17.07 -22.73
CA ARG A 91 13.12 -17.33 -22.16
C ARG A 91 12.87 -16.43 -20.95
N LEU A 92 11.62 -16.09 -20.68
CA LEU A 92 11.26 -15.23 -19.55
C LEU A 92 11.38 -16.01 -18.22
N ARG A 93 12.01 -15.44 -17.18
CA ARG A 93 12.17 -16.13 -15.87
C ARG A 93 10.86 -16.42 -15.15
N SER A 94 9.84 -15.58 -15.36
CA SER A 94 8.51 -15.79 -14.76
C SER A 94 7.66 -16.80 -15.52
N ASP A 95 8.01 -17.05 -16.78
CA ASP A 95 7.28 -17.97 -17.67
C ASP A 95 8.21 -18.46 -18.79
N TYR A 96 8.78 -19.65 -18.62
CA TYR A 96 9.75 -20.20 -19.56
C TYR A 96 9.14 -20.58 -20.93
N ASP A 97 7.82 -20.58 -21.07
CA ASP A 97 7.14 -20.81 -22.34
C ASP A 97 7.29 -19.61 -23.30
N ILE A 98 7.50 -18.42 -22.76
CA ILE A 98 7.59 -17.16 -23.54
C ILE A 98 9.03 -16.92 -24.03
N GLU A 99 9.20 -16.75 -25.35
CA GLU A 99 10.47 -16.33 -25.96
C GLU A 99 10.65 -14.80 -25.93
N CYS A 100 11.80 -14.32 -25.45
CA CYS A 100 12.09 -12.89 -25.29
C CYS A 100 12.45 -12.15 -26.59
N THR A 101 12.51 -12.82 -27.75
CA THR A 101 12.95 -12.24 -29.03
C THR A 101 11.99 -11.21 -29.61
N HIS A 102 10.69 -11.29 -29.29
CA HIS A 102 9.66 -10.42 -29.83
C HIS A 102 9.04 -9.47 -28.79
N LEU A 103 9.75 -9.23 -27.66
CA LEU A 103 9.22 -8.47 -26.54
C LEU A 103 9.54 -6.96 -26.57
N GLU A 104 10.14 -6.43 -27.65
CA GLU A 104 10.67 -5.06 -27.68
C GLU A 104 9.64 -3.96 -27.35
N ILE A 105 8.40 -4.08 -27.86
CA ILE A 105 7.32 -3.14 -27.54
C ILE A 105 6.99 -3.19 -26.04
N TYR A 106 7.05 -4.38 -25.43
CA TYR A 106 6.77 -4.58 -24.01
C TYR A 106 7.89 -4.03 -23.13
N HIS A 107 9.15 -4.07 -23.57
CA HIS A 107 10.26 -3.41 -22.89
C HIS A 107 10.00 -1.90 -22.77
N VAL A 108 9.60 -1.26 -23.89
CA VAL A 108 9.28 0.17 -23.90
C VAL A 108 8.14 0.50 -22.94
N ILE A 109 7.07 -0.29 -22.96
CA ILE A 109 5.94 -0.14 -22.03
C ILE A 109 6.42 -0.29 -20.58
N ALA A 110 7.26 -1.28 -20.28
CA ALA A 110 7.79 -1.50 -18.92
C ALA A 110 8.61 -0.31 -18.42
N TYR A 111 9.48 0.29 -19.25
CA TYR A 111 10.22 1.50 -18.89
C TYR A 111 9.28 2.68 -18.61
N LEU A 112 8.27 2.90 -19.46
CA LEU A 112 7.29 3.96 -19.28
C LEU A 112 6.47 3.75 -17.99
N SER A 113 5.97 2.54 -17.76
CA SER A 113 5.25 2.19 -16.52
C SER A 113 6.11 2.31 -15.28
N THR A 114 7.42 2.05 -15.40
CA THR A 114 8.36 2.26 -14.29
C THR A 114 8.48 3.73 -13.93
N ALA A 115 8.67 4.61 -14.92
CA ALA A 115 8.75 6.04 -14.69
C ALA A 115 7.46 6.61 -14.08
N VAL A 116 6.31 6.27 -14.67
CA VAL A 116 5.00 6.84 -14.29
C VAL A 116 4.47 6.25 -12.99
N TYR A 117 4.46 4.92 -12.86
CA TYR A 117 3.78 4.24 -11.76
C TYR A 117 4.74 3.79 -10.68
N VAL A 118 5.80 3.05 -11.02
CA VAL A 118 6.73 2.53 -9.99
C VAL A 118 7.43 3.68 -9.25
N ILE A 119 7.89 4.72 -9.96
CA ILE A 119 8.60 5.86 -9.37
C ILE A 119 7.66 7.05 -9.14
N GLY A 120 6.89 7.43 -10.16
CA GLY A 120 6.04 8.61 -10.10
C GLY A 120 4.98 8.56 -9.00
N PHE A 121 4.35 7.41 -8.75
CA PHE A 121 3.30 7.30 -7.73
C PHE A 121 3.83 7.47 -6.30
N PRO A 122 4.88 6.76 -5.82
CA PRO A 122 5.45 7.02 -4.50
C PRO A 122 5.94 8.46 -4.31
N VAL A 123 6.55 9.05 -5.35
CA VAL A 123 7.01 10.45 -5.30
C VAL A 123 5.82 11.40 -5.17
N ALA A 124 4.76 11.20 -5.96
CA ALA A 124 3.54 11.98 -5.86
C ALA A 124 2.91 11.87 -4.47
N LEU A 125 2.78 10.66 -3.92
CA LEU A 125 2.29 10.44 -2.55
C LEU A 125 3.16 11.17 -1.52
N PHE A 126 4.48 11.05 -1.61
CA PHE A 126 5.40 11.73 -0.70
C PHE A 126 5.24 13.25 -0.76
N LEU A 127 5.14 13.84 -1.96
CA LEU A 127 4.93 15.27 -2.14
C LEU A 127 3.57 15.72 -1.60
N LEU A 128 2.51 14.96 -1.85
CA LEU A 128 1.17 15.23 -1.31
C LEU A 128 1.16 15.17 0.21
N LEU A 129 1.80 14.17 0.82
CA LEU A 129 1.94 14.06 2.27
C LEU A 129 2.75 15.24 2.84
N LYS A 130 3.90 15.55 2.24
CA LYS A 130 4.79 16.65 2.70
C LYS A 130 4.09 18.00 2.67
N THR A 131 3.33 18.30 1.62
CA THR A 131 2.60 19.58 1.49
C THR A 131 1.50 19.71 2.54
N LYS A 132 0.82 18.61 2.90
CA LYS A 132 -0.25 18.59 3.90
C LYS A 132 0.25 18.57 5.33
N VAL A 133 1.34 17.85 5.62
CA VAL A 133 2.01 17.85 6.93
C VAL A 133 2.59 19.24 7.24
N LYS A 134 3.26 19.88 6.26
CA LYS A 134 3.84 21.23 6.45
C LYS A 134 2.77 22.30 6.72
N PHE A 135 1.53 22.09 6.26
CA PHE A 135 0.40 23.00 6.52
C PHE A 135 -0.20 22.84 7.93
N SER A 136 0.26 21.84 8.70
CA SER A 136 -0.15 21.59 10.08
C SER A 136 1.01 21.91 11.03
N PRO A 137 1.12 23.15 11.54
CA PRO A 137 1.96 23.38 12.71
C PRO A 137 1.28 22.66 13.89
N PHE A 138 1.97 21.64 14.38
CA PHE A 138 1.61 20.82 15.53
C PHE A 138 1.43 21.70 16.78
N HIS A 139 0.19 21.86 17.26
CA HIS A 139 -0.18 22.32 18.60
C HIS A 139 -1.61 21.82 18.84
N GLY A 140 -1.99 21.13 19.89
CA GLY A 140 -1.33 20.53 21.05
C GLY A 140 -2.44 19.83 21.85
N THR A 141 -2.10 18.72 22.53
CA THR A 141 -2.85 18.08 23.64
C THR A 141 -4.36 17.79 23.50
N PRO A 142 -4.83 16.55 23.78
CA PRO A 142 -6.24 16.36 24.12
C PRO A 142 -6.49 17.05 25.47
N GLY A 143 -7.06 18.26 25.44
CA GLY A 143 -7.57 18.90 26.64
C GLY A 143 -8.75 18.09 27.19
N PRO A 144 -8.87 17.94 28.52
CA PRO A 144 -9.97 17.18 29.11
C PRO A 144 -11.31 17.83 28.74
N LEU A 145 -12.27 16.96 28.45
CA LEU A 145 -13.67 17.26 28.19
C LEU A 145 -14.23 18.13 29.33
N TYR A 146 -14.29 19.45 29.13
CA TYR A 146 -14.91 20.36 30.09
C TYR A 146 -16.42 20.16 30.04
N ALA A 147 -16.98 19.76 31.18
CA ALA A 147 -18.40 19.63 31.43
C ALA A 147 -19.12 20.95 31.12
N ILE A 148 -20.20 20.86 30.33
CA ILE A 148 -21.11 21.97 30.11
C ILE A 148 -21.99 22.08 31.36
N ASN A 149 -21.79 23.13 32.16
CA ASN A 149 -22.77 23.53 33.18
C ASN A 149 -23.83 24.43 32.53
N GLU A 150 -25.10 24.08 32.73
CA GLU A 150 -26.26 24.92 32.42
C GLU A 150 -26.29 26.17 33.31
N GLY A 151 -26.62 27.33 32.73
CA GLY A 151 -26.83 28.57 33.49
C GLY A 151 -27.05 29.83 32.63
N THR A 152 -28.32 30.13 32.39
CA THR A 152 -28.96 31.47 32.38
C THR A 152 -28.48 32.59 31.41
N GLY A 153 -29.33 32.86 30.40
CA GLY A 153 -29.83 34.20 29.99
C GLY A 153 -28.87 35.32 29.57
N GLY A 154 -28.87 35.67 28.27
CA GLY A 154 -28.56 37.02 27.79
C GLY A 154 -27.81 37.12 26.44
N ASN A 155 -28.52 37.59 25.42
CA ASN A 155 -28.07 38.30 24.19
C ASN A 155 -27.05 37.65 23.21
N LEU A 156 -27.53 37.40 21.99
CA LEU A 156 -26.76 37.27 20.72
C LEU A 156 -26.56 38.71 20.15
N PRO A 157 -25.55 39.04 19.31
CA PRO A 157 -24.85 38.12 18.43
C PRO A 157 -23.33 38.23 18.35
N ASN A 158 -22.68 37.11 18.06
CA ASN A 158 -21.44 37.12 17.28
C ASN A 158 -21.43 35.93 16.30
N PRO A 159 -20.88 36.14 15.08
CA PRO A 159 -20.81 35.10 14.07
C PRO A 159 -19.94 33.97 14.63
N VAL A 160 -20.45 32.76 14.49
CA VAL A 160 -19.69 31.53 14.75
C VAL A 160 -18.35 31.67 14.05
N ASP A 161 -17.31 31.80 14.85
CA ASP A 161 -15.93 31.79 14.41
C ASP A 161 -15.70 30.50 13.63
N ASP A 162 -15.49 30.64 12.32
CA ASP A 162 -15.25 29.56 11.34
C ASP A 162 -13.89 28.86 11.59
N SER A 163 -13.26 29.12 12.75
CA SER A 163 -12.00 28.53 13.21
C SER A 163 -12.14 27.08 13.69
N PHE A 164 -13.36 26.59 13.90
CA PHE A 164 -13.67 25.17 14.07
C PHE A 164 -14.10 24.47 12.77
N ILE A 165 -13.63 24.94 11.60
CA ILE A 165 -13.39 23.99 10.50
C ILE A 165 -12.28 23.06 11.01
N GLN A 166 -12.69 22.01 11.72
CA GLN A 166 -11.92 20.80 11.97
C GLN A 166 -11.26 20.49 10.62
N ARG A 167 -9.94 20.74 10.55
CA ARG A 167 -9.17 20.68 9.31
C ARG A 167 -9.21 19.23 8.87
N SER A 168 -10.25 18.91 8.13
CA SER A 168 -10.59 17.55 7.74
C SER A 168 -9.54 17.17 6.71
N TYR A 169 -8.52 16.46 7.18
CA TYR A 169 -7.54 15.83 6.34
C TYR A 169 -8.30 14.95 5.33
N PRO A 170 -7.84 14.87 4.08
CA PRO A 170 -8.50 13.98 3.14
C PRO A 170 -8.34 12.54 3.65
N VAL A 171 -9.44 11.77 3.59
CA VAL A 171 -9.55 10.42 4.19
C VAL A 171 -8.42 9.47 3.76
N TRP A 172 -7.91 9.58 2.52
CA TRP A 172 -6.78 8.75 2.06
C TRP A 172 -5.47 9.01 2.82
N MET A 173 -5.27 10.22 3.33
CA MET A 173 -4.07 10.58 4.09
C MET A 173 -4.13 10.03 5.50
N GLU A 174 -5.33 10.04 6.11
CA GLU A 174 -5.58 9.33 7.36
C GLU A 174 -5.23 7.86 7.18
N PHE A 175 -5.81 7.19 6.19
CA PHE A 175 -5.51 5.77 5.91
C PHE A 175 -4.01 5.45 5.81
N LEU A 176 -3.22 6.25 5.09
CA LEU A 176 -1.77 6.00 4.94
C LEU A 176 -0.97 6.25 6.23
N CYS A 177 -1.40 7.21 7.05
CA CYS A 177 -0.67 7.63 8.25
C CYS A 177 -1.27 7.08 9.55
N GLU A 178 -2.43 6.43 9.50
CA GLU A 178 -3.24 6.04 10.65
C GLU A 178 -2.45 5.13 11.60
N ASN A 179 -1.70 4.19 11.04
CA ASN A 179 -0.93 3.20 11.80
C ASN A 179 0.39 3.75 12.37
N TYR A 180 0.85 4.92 11.90
CA TYR A 180 2.16 5.46 12.24
C TYR A 180 2.10 6.64 13.21
N LYS A 181 3.08 6.75 14.10
CA LYS A 181 3.17 7.92 14.98
C LYS A 181 3.34 9.20 14.14
N PRO A 182 2.84 10.37 14.61
CA PRO A 182 2.88 11.60 13.84
C PRO A 182 4.27 12.01 13.33
N GLN A 183 5.33 11.72 14.10
CA GLN A 183 6.71 12.00 13.68
C GLN A 183 7.20 11.14 12.50
N PHE A 184 6.55 10.00 12.23
CA PHE A 184 6.91 9.04 11.18
C PHE A 184 5.88 9.04 10.03
N TRP A 185 5.28 10.20 9.72
CA TRP A 185 4.26 10.36 8.66
C TRP A 185 4.69 9.85 7.27
N TYR A 186 5.99 9.79 6.97
CA TYR A 186 6.53 9.32 5.69
C TYR A 186 6.83 7.82 5.66
N TRP A 187 6.63 7.11 6.77
CA TRP A 187 7.11 5.74 6.94
C TRP A 187 6.45 4.74 5.98
N GLU A 188 5.17 4.93 5.64
CA GLU A 188 4.50 4.09 4.66
C GLU A 188 5.20 4.14 3.29
N ILE A 189 5.73 5.30 2.90
CA ILE A 189 6.50 5.44 1.65
C ILE A 189 7.85 4.73 1.75
N VAL A 190 8.49 4.78 2.93
CA VAL A 190 9.75 4.06 3.19
C VAL A 190 9.54 2.54 3.09
N GLU A 191 8.45 2.02 3.66
CA GLU A 191 8.06 0.62 3.52
C GLU A 191 7.74 0.25 2.06
N LEU A 192 7.10 1.15 1.31
CA LEU A 192 6.82 0.95 -0.10
C LEU A 192 8.12 0.83 -0.93
N VAL A 193 9.07 1.74 -0.71
CA VAL A 193 10.38 1.73 -1.39
C VAL A 193 11.18 0.48 -1.04
N ARG A 194 11.14 0.03 0.22
CA ARG A 194 11.75 -1.24 0.64
C ARG A 194 11.21 -2.40 -0.16
N LYS A 195 9.88 -2.57 -0.17
CA LYS A 195 9.19 -3.67 -0.84
C LYS A 195 9.62 -3.74 -2.31
N ILE A 196 9.59 -2.61 -3.01
CA ILE A 196 9.97 -2.53 -4.42
C ILE A 196 11.45 -2.81 -4.66
N THR A 197 12.33 -2.29 -3.81
CA THR A 197 13.76 -2.55 -3.94
C THR A 197 14.05 -4.04 -3.87
N GLN A 198 13.46 -4.74 -2.88
CA GLN A 198 13.61 -6.19 -2.73
C GLN A 198 12.98 -6.96 -3.90
N THR A 199 11.79 -6.55 -4.35
CA THR A 199 11.14 -7.15 -5.53
C THR A 199 12.01 -7.00 -6.77
N VAL A 200 12.58 -5.81 -7.04
CA VAL A 200 13.41 -5.56 -8.23
C VAL A 200 14.67 -6.41 -8.22
N LEU A 201 15.31 -6.58 -7.06
CA LEU A 201 16.50 -7.41 -6.91
C LEU A 201 16.18 -8.86 -7.30
N LEU A 202 15.18 -9.46 -6.66
CA LEU A 202 14.82 -10.86 -6.90
C LEU A 202 14.30 -11.11 -8.32
N THR A 203 13.47 -10.22 -8.86
CA THR A 203 12.86 -10.40 -10.19
C THR A 203 13.85 -10.18 -11.33
N LEU A 204 14.67 -9.12 -11.28
CA LEU A 204 15.57 -8.78 -12.38
C LEU A 204 16.90 -9.52 -12.33
N LEU A 205 17.49 -9.65 -11.15
CA LEU A 205 18.80 -10.30 -11.03
C LEU A 205 18.67 -11.82 -10.86
N GLY A 206 17.50 -12.28 -10.41
CA GLY A 206 17.20 -13.68 -10.20
C GLY A 206 17.63 -14.16 -8.82
N TRP A 207 16.86 -15.13 -8.32
CA TRP A 207 17.14 -15.85 -7.08
C TRP A 207 18.31 -16.84 -7.23
N ASP A 208 18.67 -17.20 -8.47
CA ASP A 208 19.81 -18.05 -8.80
C ASP A 208 21.17 -17.37 -8.59
N ASN A 209 21.19 -16.05 -8.42
CA ASN A 209 22.40 -15.29 -8.15
C ASN A 209 22.58 -15.06 -6.64
N ALA A 210 23.60 -15.69 -6.05
CA ALA A 210 23.91 -15.57 -4.62
C ALA A 210 24.08 -14.12 -4.14
N ILE A 211 24.67 -13.24 -4.96
CA ILE A 211 24.84 -11.82 -4.59
C ILE A 211 23.48 -11.13 -4.44
N THR A 212 22.53 -11.43 -5.33
CA THR A 212 21.16 -10.91 -5.25
C THR A 212 20.49 -11.29 -3.94
N VAL A 213 20.59 -12.57 -3.57
CA VAL A 213 19.97 -13.11 -2.36
C VAL A 213 20.61 -12.48 -1.12
N VAL A 214 21.94 -12.40 -1.06
CA VAL A 214 22.67 -11.74 0.04
C VAL A 214 22.29 -10.27 0.18
N LEU A 215 22.23 -9.51 -0.92
CA LEU A 215 21.79 -8.10 -0.89
C LEU A 215 20.36 -7.97 -0.40
N THR A 216 19.47 -8.87 -0.81
CA THR A 216 18.06 -8.87 -0.39
C THR A 216 17.93 -9.17 1.11
N ILE A 217 18.70 -10.13 1.62
CA ILE A 217 18.82 -10.45 3.06
C ILE A 217 19.36 -9.25 3.83
N ALA A 218 20.42 -8.60 3.34
CA ALA A 218 21.01 -7.42 3.99
C ALA A 218 19.99 -6.28 4.12
N ILE A 219 19.19 -6.04 3.07
CA ILE A 219 18.09 -5.06 3.12
C ILE A 219 17.02 -5.49 4.13
N SER A 220 16.63 -6.77 4.17
CA SER A 220 15.67 -7.27 5.16
C SER A 220 16.15 -7.03 6.59
N VAL A 221 17.41 -7.36 6.89
CA VAL A 221 18.02 -7.15 8.21
C VAL A 221 18.11 -5.66 8.56
N LEU A 222 18.52 -4.81 7.61
CA LEU A 222 18.54 -3.36 7.81
C LEU A 222 17.17 -2.85 8.24
N PHE A 223 16.10 -3.24 7.54
CA PHE A 223 14.76 -2.79 7.88
C PHE A 223 14.21 -3.38 9.16
N LEU A 224 14.56 -4.63 9.50
CA LEU A 224 14.26 -5.21 10.81
C LEU A 224 14.91 -4.37 11.93
N MET A 225 16.18 -3.98 11.78
CA MET A 225 16.86 -3.10 12.74
C MET A 225 16.20 -1.71 12.82
N LEU A 226 15.80 -1.12 11.69
CA LEU A 226 15.08 0.16 11.66
C LEU A 226 13.76 0.07 12.44
N HIS A 227 12.97 -1.00 12.24
CA HIS A 227 11.73 -1.23 12.99
C HIS A 227 11.98 -1.44 14.49
N ALA A 228 13.02 -2.20 14.85
CA ALA A 228 13.40 -2.42 16.24
C ALA A 228 13.83 -1.10 16.93
N ARG A 229 14.56 -0.24 16.22
CA ARG A 229 15.14 1.00 16.76
C ARG A 229 14.18 2.18 16.82
N TYR A 230 13.38 2.38 15.77
CA TYR A 230 12.51 3.56 15.65
C TYR A 230 11.08 3.31 16.12
N ARG A 231 10.61 2.05 16.09
CA ARG A 231 9.24 1.65 16.44
C ARG A 231 8.19 2.62 15.88
N PRO A 232 8.06 2.71 14.55
CA PRO A 232 7.25 3.71 13.87
C PRO A 232 5.74 3.55 14.09
N MET A 233 5.25 2.33 14.38
CA MET A 233 3.83 2.05 14.59
C MET A 233 3.31 2.66 15.90
N LYS A 234 2.03 3.06 15.92
CA LYS A 234 1.34 3.54 17.13
C LYS A 234 1.11 2.40 18.13
N SER A 235 0.59 1.27 17.63
CA SER A 235 0.27 0.10 18.44
C SER A 235 1.46 -0.85 18.58
N THR A 236 1.72 -1.32 19.81
CA THR A 236 2.77 -2.31 20.09
C THR A 236 2.50 -3.64 19.38
N ILE A 237 1.24 -4.05 19.24
CA ILE A 237 0.85 -5.29 18.55
C ILE A 237 1.16 -5.16 17.05
N GLU A 238 0.87 -4.02 16.43
CA GLU A 238 1.19 -3.78 15.02
C GLU A 238 2.69 -3.72 14.78
N GLN A 239 3.44 -3.12 15.71
CA GLN A 239 4.89 -3.15 15.67
C GLN A 239 5.43 -4.59 15.74
N LEU A 240 4.86 -5.43 16.61
CA LEU A 240 5.26 -6.83 16.75
C LEU A 240 4.92 -7.64 15.49
N LEU A 241 3.71 -7.48 14.95
CA LEU A 241 3.28 -8.10 13.69
C LEU A 241 4.21 -7.75 12.54
N GLN A 242 4.56 -6.47 12.41
CA GLN A 242 5.48 -5.99 11.38
C GLN A 242 6.87 -6.62 11.52
N MET A 243 7.42 -6.68 12.74
CA MET A 243 8.72 -7.32 13.00
C MET A 243 8.65 -8.83 12.73
N PHE A 244 7.58 -9.50 13.14
CA PHE A 244 7.39 -10.93 12.91
C PHE A 244 7.29 -11.26 11.42
N SER A 245 6.55 -10.45 10.65
CA SER A 245 6.49 -10.57 9.19
C SER A 245 7.86 -10.37 8.53
N LEU A 246 8.65 -9.37 8.97
CA LEU A 246 10.01 -9.16 8.47
C LEU A 246 10.94 -10.33 8.79
N THR A 247 10.83 -10.92 9.98
CA THR A 247 11.57 -12.12 10.37
C THR A 247 11.17 -13.33 9.54
N ALA A 248 9.87 -13.50 9.24
CA ALA A 248 9.40 -14.57 8.37
C ALA A 248 9.95 -14.41 6.94
N ILE A 249 9.94 -13.20 6.39
CA ILE A 249 10.56 -12.91 5.08
C ILE A 249 12.05 -13.24 5.11
N LEU A 250 12.77 -12.86 6.16
CA LEU A 250 14.18 -13.17 6.33
C LEU A 250 14.44 -14.68 6.36
N ALA A 251 13.62 -15.44 7.10
CA ALA A 251 13.72 -16.90 7.16
C ALA A 251 13.48 -17.55 5.79
N ASN A 252 12.45 -17.12 5.06
CA ASN A 252 12.17 -17.59 3.69
C ASN A 252 13.37 -17.34 2.75
N LEU A 253 13.97 -16.13 2.80
CA LEU A 253 15.12 -15.78 1.97
C LEU A 253 16.38 -16.57 2.36
N PHE A 254 16.57 -16.84 3.65
CA PHE A 254 17.72 -17.60 4.14
C PHE A 254 17.65 -19.05 3.68
N VAL A 255 16.48 -19.69 3.80
CA VAL A 255 16.27 -21.05 3.29
C VAL A 255 16.46 -21.09 1.76
N ALA A 256 15.94 -20.10 1.03
CA ALA A 256 16.13 -20.01 -0.42
C ALA A 256 17.60 -19.84 -0.86
N MET A 257 18.49 -19.42 0.04
CA MET A 257 19.93 -19.30 -0.22
C MET A 257 20.68 -20.62 0.05
N MET A 258 20.16 -21.46 0.92
CA MET A 258 20.82 -22.70 1.32
C MET A 258 20.58 -23.78 0.27
N ASP A 259 21.65 -24.43 -0.17
CA ASP A 259 21.56 -25.63 -1.00
C ASP A 259 21.28 -26.82 -0.07
N ILE A 260 20.00 -27.09 0.17
CA ILE A 260 19.53 -28.07 1.15
C ILE A 260 19.40 -29.44 0.47
N PRO A 261 19.98 -30.52 1.04
CA PRO A 261 19.78 -31.86 0.51
C PRO A 261 18.32 -32.30 0.61
N ASP A 262 17.84 -33.03 -0.40
CA ASP A 262 16.42 -33.41 -0.59
C ASP A 262 15.75 -33.97 0.68
N GLU A 263 16.46 -34.74 1.50
CA GLU A 263 15.90 -35.34 2.74
C GLU A 263 15.46 -34.32 3.80
N GLN A 264 16.08 -33.13 3.82
CA GLN A 264 15.81 -32.09 4.83
C GLN A 264 14.94 -30.95 4.26
N ASP A 265 14.73 -30.90 2.95
CA ASP A 265 13.97 -29.88 2.25
C ASP A 265 12.49 -29.86 2.69
N ASP A 266 11.86 -31.04 2.76
CA ASP A 266 10.46 -31.19 3.18
C ASP A 266 10.20 -30.60 4.58
N ARG A 267 11.09 -30.89 5.52
CA ARG A 267 10.94 -30.44 6.92
C ARG A 267 11.07 -28.92 7.03
N MET A 268 11.99 -28.33 6.28
CA MET A 268 12.20 -26.88 6.26
C MET A 268 11.03 -26.18 5.57
N THR A 269 10.55 -26.72 4.44
CA THR A 269 9.38 -26.21 3.72
C THR A 269 8.13 -26.22 4.61
N VAL A 270 7.86 -27.32 5.34
CA VAL A 270 6.74 -27.39 6.29
C VAL A 270 6.90 -26.35 7.41
N ALA A 271 8.10 -26.19 7.97
CA ALA A 271 8.36 -25.19 9.01
C ALA A 271 8.12 -23.76 8.51
N LEU A 272 8.53 -23.44 7.29
CA LEU A 272 8.26 -22.14 6.66
C LEU A 272 6.77 -21.93 6.42
N ILE A 273 6.03 -22.94 5.96
CA ILE A 273 4.58 -22.84 5.78
C ILE A 273 3.93 -22.53 7.14
N ILE A 274 4.28 -23.25 8.20
CA ILE A 274 3.77 -23.01 9.55
C ILE A 274 4.10 -21.58 10.00
N LEU A 275 5.32 -21.10 9.77
CA LEU A 275 5.73 -19.74 10.12
C LEU A 275 4.86 -18.70 9.39
N ASN A 276 4.68 -18.81 8.07
CA ASN A 276 3.86 -17.88 7.29
C ASN A 276 2.37 -17.95 7.70
N VAL A 277 1.83 -19.15 7.95
CA VAL A 277 0.46 -19.35 8.43
C VAL A 277 0.28 -18.74 9.82
N SER A 278 1.27 -18.83 10.71
CA SER A 278 1.20 -18.24 12.04
C SER A 278 1.10 -16.70 11.99
N VAL A 279 1.82 -16.04 11.07
CA VAL A 279 1.70 -14.59 10.83
C VAL A 279 0.25 -14.26 10.45
N LEU A 280 -0.33 -15.01 9.52
CA LEU A 280 -1.69 -14.82 9.05
C LEU A 280 -2.72 -15.05 10.16
N ALA A 281 -2.55 -16.10 10.96
CA ALA A 281 -3.44 -16.44 12.07
C ALA A 281 -3.49 -15.32 13.13
N ILE A 282 -2.35 -14.68 13.45
CA ILE A 282 -2.31 -13.57 14.40
C ILE A 282 -3.06 -12.35 13.85
N VAL A 283 -2.92 -12.05 12.55
CA VAL A 283 -3.66 -10.95 11.89
C VAL A 283 -5.17 -11.21 11.92
N VAL A 284 -5.60 -12.42 11.55
CA VAL A 284 -7.01 -12.83 11.57
C VAL A 284 -7.58 -12.82 12.99
N GLY A 285 -6.83 -13.32 13.97
CA GLY A 285 -7.22 -13.29 15.38
C GLY A 285 -7.45 -11.87 15.91
N LYS A 286 -6.62 -10.90 15.49
CA LYS A 286 -6.83 -9.49 15.81
C LYS A 286 -8.15 -8.97 15.23
N LEU A 287 -8.48 -9.30 13.97
CA LEU A 287 -9.73 -8.88 13.33
C LEU A 287 -10.94 -9.41 14.09
N PHE A 288 -10.96 -10.70 14.42
CA PHE A 288 -12.04 -11.29 15.22
C PHE A 288 -12.14 -10.68 16.63
N SER A 289 -11.02 -10.38 17.27
CA SER A 289 -11.02 -9.73 18.60
C SER A 289 -11.60 -8.31 18.54
N LEU A 290 -11.39 -7.58 17.44
CA LEU A 290 -11.97 -6.25 17.24
C LEU A 290 -13.47 -6.36 16.96
N ASP A 291 -13.89 -7.29 16.10
CA ASP A 291 -15.31 -7.51 15.80
C ASP A 291 -16.10 -7.90 17.06
N ASN A 292 -15.53 -8.77 17.91
CA ASN A 292 -16.14 -9.15 19.18
C ASN A 292 -16.21 -7.97 20.16
N PHE A 293 -15.17 -7.13 20.23
CA PHE A 293 -15.16 -5.92 21.05
C PHE A 293 -16.24 -4.92 20.62
N PHE A 294 -16.37 -4.67 19.30
CA PHE A 294 -17.43 -3.81 18.76
C PHE A 294 -18.84 -4.41 18.96
N SER A 295 -18.97 -5.74 18.90
CA SER A 295 -20.24 -6.42 19.15
C SER A 295 -20.66 -6.31 20.61
N THR A 296 -19.74 -6.45 21.58
CA THR A 296 -20.03 -6.27 23.01
C THR A 296 -20.36 -4.82 23.38
N ASP A 297 -19.66 -3.84 22.80
CA ASP A 297 -19.94 -2.42 23.08
C ASP A 297 -21.28 -1.97 22.49
N CYS A 298 -21.64 -2.42 21.28
CA CYS A 298 -22.97 -2.15 20.73
C CYS A 298 -24.12 -2.78 21.54
N LEU A 299 -23.88 -3.93 22.17
CA LEU A 299 -24.86 -4.58 23.04
C LEU A 299 -25.00 -3.86 24.39
N SER A 300 -23.93 -3.22 24.89
CA SER A 300 -23.94 -2.45 26.13
C SER A 300 -24.59 -1.08 26.02
N ILE A 301 -24.72 -0.51 24.82
CA ILE A 301 -25.31 0.83 24.60
C ILE A 301 -26.84 0.78 24.42
N ASN A 302 -27.41 -0.41 24.19
CA ASN A 302 -28.85 -0.63 24.01
C ASN A 302 -29.60 -1.03 25.31
N HIS A 303 -28.97 -0.86 26.48
CA HIS A 303 -29.55 -1.10 27.80
C HIS A 303 -29.36 0.11 28.71
#